data_AF-A0A836UDJ9-F1
#
_entry.id   AF-A0A836UDJ9-F1
#
_cell.length_a   1.000
_cell.length_b   1.000
_cell.length_c   1.000
_cell.angle_alpha   90.00
_cell.angle_beta   90.00
_cell.angle_gamma   90.00
#
_symmetry.space_group_name_H-M   'P 1'
#
loop_
_entity.id
_entity.type
_entity.pdbx_description
1 polymer ?
#
loop_
_entity_poly.entity_id
_entity_poly.type
_entity_poly.pdbx_seq_one_letter_code
_entity_poly.pdbx_strand_id
1 'polypeptide(L)'
;GRDTAHYRPVWELTERLLAEFARRCEQRGAAFVVVYAPAIVQIEADHWRTKRDLHQLTKDYDLNNPNRQLQGIAGRQGIPLIDLTPAFAAAAEQQTL
;
A
#
# COMPACT_ATOMS: atom_id res chain seq x y z
N GLY A 1 16.50 -1.19 3.34
CA GLY A 1 17.26 0.08 3.50
C GLY A 1 16.85 0.75 4.80
N ARG A 2 17.61 1.72 5.32
CA ARG A 2 17.36 2.38 6.64
C ARG A 2 15.89 2.77 6.94
N ASP A 3 15.07 3.01 5.92
CA ASP A 3 13.64 3.30 6.06
C ASP A 3 12.81 2.16 6.68
N THR A 4 13.09 0.89 6.38
CA THR A 4 12.27 -0.22 6.92
C THR A 4 12.41 -0.36 8.43
N ALA A 5 13.57 -0.05 9.01
CA ALA A 5 13.77 -0.08 10.46
C ALA A 5 13.11 1.11 11.16
N HIS A 6 13.10 2.28 10.53
CA HIS A 6 12.51 3.51 11.09
C HIS A 6 10.97 3.43 11.13
N TYR A 7 10.35 2.87 10.07
CA TYR A 7 8.90 2.75 9.97
C TYR A 7 8.32 1.46 10.54
N ARG A 8 9.15 0.54 11.03
CA ARG A 8 8.68 -0.72 11.63
C ARG A 8 7.62 -0.50 12.74
N PRO A 9 7.80 0.42 13.70
CA PRO A 9 6.78 0.64 14.74
C PRO A 9 5.43 1.11 14.18
N VAL A 10 5.45 1.88 13.08
CA VAL A 10 4.22 2.34 12.41
C VAL A 10 3.50 1.15 11.78
N TRP A 11 4.22 0.28 11.08
CA TRP A 11 3.64 -0.93 10.48
C TRP A 11 3.13 -1.92 11.51
N GLU A 12 3.83 -2.08 12.64
CA GLU A 12 3.36 -2.89 13.77
C GLU A 12 2.06 -2.33 14.36
N LEU A 13 1.94 -1.01 14.50
CA LEU A 13 0.71 -0.38 14.94
C LEU A 13 -0.43 -0.58 13.92
N THR A 14 -0.14 -0.38 12.63
CA THR A 14 -1.12 -0.62 11.55
C THR A 14 -1.64 -2.06 11.59
N GLU A 15 -0.75 -3.05 11.73
CA GLU A 15 -1.14 -4.46 11.85
C GLU A 15 -2.08 -4.69 13.04
N ARG A 16 -1.73 -4.17 14.22
CA ARG A 16 -2.56 -4.32 15.42
C ARG A 16 -3.94 -3.70 15.26
N LEU A 17 -4.03 -2.55 14.60
CA LEU A 17 -5.31 -1.89 14.34
C LEU A 17 -6.16 -2.72 13.35
N LEU A 18 -5.59 -3.14 12.22
CA LEU A 18 -6.31 -3.93 11.22
C LEU A 18 -6.79 -5.27 11.78
N ALA A 19 -5.97 -5.96 12.57
CA ALA A 19 -6.34 -7.19 13.26
C ALA A 19 -7.51 -6.97 14.23
N GLU A 20 -7.49 -5.89 15.01
CA GLU A 20 -8.56 -5.57 15.94
C GLU A 20 -9.88 -5.22 15.23
N PHE A 21 -9.82 -4.53 14.10
CA PHE A 21 -11.00 -4.27 13.27
C PHE A 21 -11.58 -5.57 12.70
N ALA A 22 -10.74 -6.43 12.11
CA ALA A 22 -11.15 -7.71 11.57
C ALA A 22 -11.87 -8.57 12.62
N ARG A 23 -11.24 -8.70 13.80
CA ARG A 23 -11.81 -9.42 14.95
C ARG A 23 -13.16 -8.85 15.39
N ARG A 24 -13.30 -7.52 15.44
CA ARG A 24 -14.56 -6.86 15.85
C ARG A 24 -15.69 -7.04 14.84
N CYS A 25 -15.36 -7.05 13.56
CA CYS A 25 -16.31 -7.35 12.48
C CYS A 25 -16.78 -8.80 12.57
N GLU A 26 -15.85 -9.75 12.69
CA GLU A 26 -16.15 -11.18 12.83
C GLU A 26 -17.07 -11.45 14.02
N GLN A 27 -16.78 -10.85 15.18
CA GLN A 27 -17.63 -10.95 16.39
C GLN A 27 -19.06 -10.43 16.20
N ARG A 28 -19.30 -9.62 15.18
CA ARG A 28 -20.62 -9.08 14.83
C ARG A 28 -21.23 -9.77 13.61
N GLY A 29 -20.62 -10.85 13.12
CA GLY A 29 -21.05 -11.55 11.91
C GLY A 29 -20.84 -10.74 10.63
N ALA A 30 -19.95 -9.74 10.65
CA ALA A 30 -19.63 -8.89 9.50
C ALA A 30 -18.28 -9.29 8.88
N ALA A 31 -18.18 -9.14 7.56
CA ALA A 31 -16.90 -9.27 6.85
C ALA A 31 -16.08 -7.98 6.97
N PHE A 32 -14.74 -8.13 7.05
CA PHE A 32 -13.80 -7.02 6.99
C PHE A 32 -12.85 -7.22 5.81
N VAL A 33 -12.71 -6.20 4.97
CA VAL A 33 -11.87 -6.23 3.76
C VAL A 33 -11.05 -4.95 3.71
N VAL A 34 -9.78 -5.07 3.34
CA VAL A 34 -8.90 -3.92 3.09
C VAL A 34 -8.82 -3.70 1.58
N VAL A 35 -8.99 -2.45 1.14
CA VAL A 35 -8.80 -2.04 -0.24
C VAL A 35 -7.65 -1.04 -0.30
N TYR A 36 -6.63 -1.34 -1.10
CA TYR A 36 -5.50 -0.45 -1.34
C TYR A 36 -5.69 0.31 -2.65
N ALA A 37 -5.87 1.63 -2.54
CA ALA A 37 -5.83 2.54 -3.68
C ALA A 37 -4.37 3.05 -3.86
N PRO A 38 -3.75 2.88 -5.03
CA PRO A 38 -2.37 3.29 -5.27
C PRO A 38 -2.24 4.81 -5.25
N ALA A 39 -1.07 5.30 -4.85
CA ALA A 39 -0.72 6.70 -5.02
C ALA A 39 -0.42 6.99 -6.51
N ILE A 40 -0.66 8.24 -6.96
CA ILE A 40 -0.39 8.65 -8.35
C ILE A 40 1.04 8.34 -8.81
N VAL A 41 2.02 8.42 -7.91
CA VAL A 41 3.44 8.12 -8.20
C VAL A 41 3.71 6.64 -8.46
N GLN A 42 2.81 5.74 -8.09
CA GLN A 42 2.90 4.31 -8.41
C GLN A 42 2.35 3.99 -9.80
N ILE A 43 1.57 4.91 -10.38
CA ILE A 43 0.88 4.73 -11.67
C ILE A 43 1.57 5.56 -12.76
N GLU A 44 1.88 6.82 -12.47
CA GLU A 44 2.44 7.76 -13.43
C GLU A 44 3.93 7.99 -13.20
N ALA A 45 4.76 7.40 -14.06
CA ALA A 45 6.22 7.47 -13.98
C ALA A 45 6.77 8.91 -14.07
N ASP A 46 6.14 9.77 -14.87
CA ASP A 46 6.55 11.18 -15.02
C ASP A 46 6.28 12.02 -13.77
N HIS A 47 5.21 11.70 -13.03
CA HIS A 47 4.93 12.30 -11.74
C HIS A 47 5.97 11.91 -10.68
N TRP A 48 6.43 10.65 -10.72
CA TRP A 48 7.53 10.20 -9.86
C TRP A 48 8.84 10.92 -10.20
N ARG A 49 9.20 11.02 -11.49
CA ARG A 49 10.40 11.73 -11.95
C ARG A 49 10.41 13.19 -11.50
N THR A 50 9.28 13.89 -11.68
CA THR A 50 9.13 15.29 -11.27
C THR A 50 9.29 15.47 -9.76
N LYS A 51 8.63 14.62 -8.94
CA LYS A 51 8.76 14.70 -7.47
C LYS A 51 10.15 14.33 -6.98
N ARG A 52 10.79 13.33 -7.60
CA ARG A 52 12.16 12.93 -7.29
C ARG A 52 13.14 14.06 -7.53
N ASP A 53 13.04 14.71 -8.69
CA ASP A 53 13.94 15.78 -9.10
C ASP A 53 13.72 17.05 -8.24
N LEU A 54 12.46 17.37 -7.91
CA LEU A 54 12.09 18.51 -7.06
C LEU A 54 12.56 18.36 -5.59
N HIS A 55 12.62 17.13 -5.08
CA HIS A 55 13.02 16.85 -3.70
C HIS A 55 14.45 16.28 -3.57
N GLN A 56 15.24 16.26 -4.65
CA GLN A 56 16.60 15.69 -4.68
C GLN A 56 16.68 14.27 -4.08
N LEU A 57 15.62 13.46 -4.31
CA LEU A 57 15.54 12.11 -3.78
C LEU A 57 16.52 11.22 -4.57
N THR A 58 17.69 11.00 -3.99
CA THR A 58 18.85 10.32 -4.61
C THR A 58 18.86 8.80 -4.41
N LYS A 59 17.80 8.21 -3.82
CA LYS A 59 17.74 6.79 -3.49
C LYS A 59 16.63 6.05 -4.23
N ASP A 60 16.85 4.75 -4.42
CA ASP A 60 15.88 3.75 -4.84
C ASP A 60 14.73 3.67 -3.82
N TYR A 61 13.82 4.64 -3.87
CA TYR A 61 12.61 4.62 -3.07
C TYR A 61 11.68 3.57 -3.63
N ASP A 62 11.36 2.58 -2.81
CA ASP A 62 10.50 1.48 -3.21
C ASP A 62 9.03 1.90 -3.10
N LEU A 63 8.50 2.35 -4.24
CA LEU A 63 7.11 2.78 -4.38
C LEU A 63 6.11 1.66 -4.06
N ASN A 64 6.52 0.39 -4.12
CA ASN A 64 5.68 -0.77 -3.86
C ASN A 64 5.86 -1.33 -2.45
N ASN A 65 6.66 -0.68 -1.60
CA ASN A 65 6.79 -1.06 -0.20
C ASN A 65 5.44 -1.08 0.55
N PRO A 66 4.54 -0.10 0.39
CA PRO A 66 3.22 -0.14 1.03
C PRO A 66 2.41 -1.39 0.65
N ASN A 67 2.39 -1.75 -0.64
CA ASN A 67 1.70 -2.95 -1.13
C ASN A 67 2.21 -4.21 -0.43
N ARG A 68 3.54 -4.40 -0.37
CA ARG A 68 4.13 -5.59 0.26
C ARG A 68 3.88 -5.64 1.77
N GLN A 69 3.93 -4.51 2.46
CA GLN A 69 3.62 -4.44 3.89
C GLN A 69 2.17 -4.85 4.14
N LEU A 70 1.22 -4.28 3.39
CA LEU A 70 -0.19 -4.60 3.52
C LEU A 70 -0.51 -6.05 3.14
N GLN A 71 0.08 -6.57 2.05
CA GLN A 71 -0.06 -7.98 1.67
C GLN A 71 0.47 -8.91 2.76
N GLY A 72 1.62 -8.59 3.36
CA GLY A 72 2.19 -9.36 4.46
C GLY A 72 1.30 -9.35 5.71
N ILE A 73 0.79 -8.19 6.10
CA ILE A 73 -0.14 -8.04 7.23
C ILE A 73 -1.43 -8.81 6.96
N ALA A 74 -2.04 -8.60 5.79
CA ALA A 74 -3.27 -9.25 5.38
C ALA A 74 -3.16 -10.78 5.41
N GLY A 75 -2.06 -11.32 4.87
CA GLY A 75 -1.77 -12.75 4.89
C GLY A 75 -1.61 -13.32 6.31
N ARG A 76 -0.90 -12.62 7.21
CA ARG A 76 -0.75 -13.06 8.61
C ARG A 76 -2.05 -13.03 9.40
N GLN A 77 -2.91 -12.05 9.14
CA GLN A 77 -4.15 -11.82 9.87
C GLN A 77 -5.38 -12.47 9.22
N GLY A 78 -5.22 -13.13 8.07
CA GLY A 78 -6.33 -13.72 7.32
C GLY A 78 -7.32 -12.69 6.77
N ILE A 79 -6.88 -11.45 6.54
CA ILE A 79 -7.74 -10.36 6.07
C ILE A 79 -7.75 -10.36 4.53
N PRO A 80 -8.91 -10.37 3.87
CA PRO A 80 -8.98 -10.15 2.43
C PRO A 80 -8.43 -8.77 2.06
N LEU A 81 -7.48 -8.73 1.12
CA LEU A 81 -6.89 -7.51 0.58
C LEU A 81 -7.14 -7.41 -0.92
N ILE A 82 -7.73 -6.30 -1.35
CA ILE A 82 -7.87 -5.93 -2.76
C ILE A 82 -6.85 -4.85 -3.07
N ASP A 83 -5.82 -5.19 -3.85
CA ASP A 83 -4.82 -4.25 -4.35
C ASP A 83 -5.26 -3.72 -5.71
N LEU A 84 -5.61 -2.42 -5.78
CA LEU A 84 -6.08 -1.78 -7.01
C LEU A 84 -4.93 -1.29 -7.90
N THR A 85 -3.67 -1.45 -7.49
CA THR A 85 -2.51 -1.00 -8.27
C THR A 85 -2.52 -1.53 -9.71
N PRO A 86 -2.75 -2.83 -9.97
CA PRO A 86 -2.78 -3.36 -11.34
C PRO A 86 -3.93 -2.78 -12.17
N ALA A 87 -5.11 -2.60 -11.57
CA ALA A 87 -6.28 -2.06 -12.26
C ALA A 87 -6.09 -0.60 -12.66
N PHE A 88 -5.48 0.20 -11.79
CA PHE A 88 -5.19 1.60 -12.07
C PHE A 88 -4.08 1.76 -13.11
N ALA A 89 -3.05 0.90 -13.06
CA ALA A 89 -1.99 0.89 -14.07
C ALA A 89 -2.55 0.59 -15.48
N ALA A 90 -3.38 -0.45 -15.60
CA ALA A 90 -4.03 -0.80 -16.86
C ALA A 90 -4.94 0.33 -17.38
N ALA A 91 -5.68 1.00 -16.49
CA ALA A 91 -6.54 2.12 -16.88
C ALA A 91 -5.73 3.34 -17.38
N ALA A 92 -4.60 3.65 -16.74
CA ALA A 92 -3.73 4.75 -17.15
C ALA A 92 -3.11 4.51 -18.54
N GLU A 93 -2.72 3.27 -18.85
CA GLU A 93 -2.22 2.90 -20.18
C GLU A 93 -3.28 3.12 -21.27
N GLN A 94 -4.56 2.81 -20.98
CA GLN A 94 -5.66 2.96 -21.94
C GLN A 94 -6.09 4.42 -22.19
N GLN A 95 -5.84 5.33 -21.26
CA GLN A 95 -6.16 6.75 -21.39
C GLN A 95 -5.09 7.56 -22.15
N THR A 96 -3.96 6.95 -22.49
CA THR A 96 -2.83 7.61 -23.18
C THR A 96 -2.91 7.49 -24.71
N LEU A 97 -4.04 7.02 -25.26
CA LEU A 97 -4.38 7.00 -26.70
C LEU A 97 -5.28 8.20 -27.07
#